data_AF-A0A6C0EFX2-F1
#
_entry.id   AF-A0A6C0EFX2-F1
#
_cell.length_a   1.000
_cell.length_b   1.000
_cell.length_c   1.000
_cell.angle_alpha   90.00
_cell.angle_beta   90.00
_cell.angle_gamma   90.00
#
_symmetry.space_group_name_H-M   'P 1'
#
loop_
_entity.id
_entity.type
_entity.pdbx_description
1 polymer ?
#
loop_
_entity_poly.entity_id
_entity_poly.type
_entity_poly.pdbx_seq_one_letter_code
_entity_poly.pdbx_strand_id
1 'polypeptide(L)'
;MDQQQIKIWFAGFYEGEGTISNDITNRNRYRVSIAQNDRTPLDIGQKIWGGNVRERIRKSPASDKICKGHEWQLNHNDSIKFIEDIKPFMIIPYKIHQIKICEEKLNQLWDKKYKCSFCEVELSDLSGRLRHEKIKHIEKGILHKCNHCEKTYLSTGAMKRHIKINHS
;
A
#
# COMPACT_ATOMS: atom_id res chain seq x y z
N MET A 1 17.16 3.74 24.57
CA MET A 1 17.64 4.55 23.43
C MET A 1 16.80 5.81 23.38
N ASP A 2 17.43 6.97 23.29
CA ASP A 2 16.70 8.23 23.10
C ASP A 2 15.93 8.24 21.77
N GLN A 3 14.78 8.91 21.71
CA GLN A 3 13.92 8.94 20.52
C GLN A 3 14.66 9.51 19.30
N GLN A 4 15.53 10.50 19.51
CA GLN A 4 16.35 11.08 18.44
C GLN A 4 17.38 10.08 17.90
N GLN A 5 18.04 9.33 18.79
CA GLN A 5 19.02 8.31 18.39
C GLN A 5 18.39 7.22 17.50
N ILE A 6 17.14 6.85 17.80
CA ILE A 6 16.38 5.89 16.99
C ILE A 6 16.12 6.47 15.59
N LYS A 7 15.66 7.73 15.48
CA LYS A 7 15.41 8.38 14.19
C LYS A 7 16.68 8.45 13.33
N ILE A 8 17.82 8.82 13.93
CA ILE A 8 19.12 8.85 13.25
C ILE A 8 19.50 7.46 12.74
N TRP A 9 19.36 6.43 13.59
CA TRP A 9 19.66 5.06 13.20
C TRP A 9 18.77 4.59 12.05
N PHE A 10 17.46 4.89 12.09
CA PHE A 10 16.53 4.54 11.03
C PHE A 10 16.76 5.32 9.72
N ALA A 11 17.30 6.53 9.77
CA ALA A 11 17.71 7.26 8.58
C ALA A 11 18.83 6.49 7.84
N GLY A 12 19.90 6.11 8.55
CA GLY A 12 20.96 5.29 7.96
C GLY A 12 20.47 3.91 7.51
N PHE A 13 19.56 3.29 8.27
CA PHE A 13 18.99 2.00 7.90
C PHE A 13 18.15 2.07 6.61
N TYR A 14 17.28 3.08 6.50
CA TYR A 14 16.50 3.33 5.28
C TYR A 14 17.40 3.65 4.08
N GLU A 15 18.51 4.35 4.31
CA GLU A 15 19.47 4.64 3.26
C GLU A 15 20.19 3.40 2.71
N GLY A 16 20.44 2.40 3.56
CA GLY A 16 21.01 1.12 3.15
C GLY A 16 20.01 0.19 2.45
N GLU A 17 18.84 -0.03 3.05
CA GLU A 17 17.94 -1.12 2.65
C GLU A 17 16.52 -0.67 2.26
N GLY A 18 16.20 0.61 2.48
CA GLY A 18 14.87 1.15 2.28
C GLY A 18 14.56 1.51 0.84
N THR A 19 13.28 1.45 0.48
CA THR A 19 12.77 1.87 -0.81
C THR A 19 11.51 2.71 -0.62
N ILE A 20 11.33 3.71 -1.47
CA ILE A 20 10.11 4.51 -1.59
C ILE A 20 9.60 4.42 -3.02
N SER A 21 8.29 4.28 -3.16
CA SER A 21 7.62 4.22 -4.45
C SER A 21 6.26 4.92 -4.40
N ASN A 22 5.86 5.41 -5.57
CA ASN A 22 4.56 6.00 -5.83
C ASN A 22 3.98 5.32 -7.07
N ASP A 23 2.75 4.85 -6.97
CA ASP A 23 2.05 4.21 -8.08
C ASP A 23 0.98 5.15 -8.64
N ILE A 24 1.07 5.41 -9.95
CA ILE A 24 0.11 6.21 -10.73
C ILE A 24 -1.30 5.61 -10.61
N THR A 25 -1.46 4.30 -10.59
CA THR A 25 -2.78 3.69 -10.41
C THR A 25 -3.37 3.92 -9.02
N ASN A 26 -2.54 4.28 -8.03
CA ASN A 26 -2.92 4.49 -6.64
C ASN A 26 -2.70 5.94 -6.18
N ARG A 27 -3.04 6.90 -7.05
CA ARG A 27 -2.97 8.35 -6.77
C ARG A 27 -1.61 8.83 -6.27
N ASN A 28 -0.53 8.22 -6.78
CA ASN A 28 0.84 8.45 -6.32
C ASN A 28 1.00 8.39 -4.80
N ARG A 29 0.24 7.55 -4.09
CA ARG A 29 0.43 7.38 -2.64
C ARG A 29 1.80 6.78 -2.35
N TYR A 30 2.43 7.28 -1.28
CA TYR A 30 3.66 6.69 -0.76
C TYR A 30 3.47 5.25 -0.34
N ARG A 31 4.46 4.45 -0.73
CA ARG A 31 4.74 3.14 -0.18
C ARG A 31 6.23 3.07 0.12
N VAL A 32 6.55 3.10 1.41
CA VAL A 32 7.88 2.84 1.92
C VAL A 32 7.98 1.38 2.33
N SER A 33 9.10 0.74 2.01
CA SER A 33 9.42 -0.61 2.47
C SER A 33 10.90 -0.76 2.81
N ILE A 34 11.20 -1.56 3.83
CA ILE A 34 12.56 -1.95 4.21
C ILE A 34 12.58 -3.47 4.34
N ALA A 35 13.57 -4.13 3.72
CA ALA A 35 13.63 -5.59 3.70
C ALA A 35 14.97 -6.11 4.22
N GLN A 36 14.91 -6.86 5.32
CA GLN A 36 16.07 -7.43 6.00
C GLN A 36 15.83 -8.89 6.37
N ASN A 37 16.90 -9.66 6.53
CA ASN A 37 16.79 -11.04 7.02
C ASN A 37 16.44 -11.08 8.52
N ASP A 38 17.13 -10.25 9.33
CA ASP A 38 16.79 -10.06 10.74
C ASP A 38 15.51 -9.23 10.89
N ARG A 39 14.58 -9.75 11.68
CA ARG A 39 13.26 -9.16 11.91
C ARG A 39 13.29 -8.10 13.02
N THR A 40 14.25 -8.18 13.93
CA THR A 40 14.35 -7.30 15.12
C THR A 40 14.23 -5.81 14.78
N PRO A 41 14.99 -5.25 13.81
CA PRO A 41 14.85 -3.83 13.47
C PRO A 41 13.50 -3.49 12.82
N LEU A 42 12.90 -4.42 12.09
CA LEU A 42 11.60 -4.24 11.45
C LEU A 42 10.48 -4.15 12.50
N ASP A 43 10.52 -4.99 13.52
CA ASP A 43 9.54 -4.97 14.61
C ASP A 43 9.67 -3.69 15.48
N ILE A 44 10.89 -3.15 15.64
CA ILE A 44 11.09 -1.84 16.28
C ILE A 44 10.43 -0.74 15.44
N GLY A 45 10.69 -0.72 14.13
CA GLY A 45 10.07 0.24 13.23
C GLY A 45 8.54 0.14 13.28
N GLN A 46 8.01 -1.09 13.29
CA GLN A 46 6.58 -1.36 13.36
C GLN A 46 5.94 -0.77 14.62
N LYS A 47 6.61 -0.86 15.78
CA LYS A 47 6.09 -0.31 17.04
C LYS A 47 6.05 1.22 17.06
N ILE A 48 6.95 1.88 16.35
CA ILE A 48 7.09 3.34 16.37
C ILE A 48 6.22 4.00 15.29
N TRP A 49 6.34 3.55 14.04
CA TRP A 49 5.68 4.16 12.89
C TRP A 49 4.50 3.35 12.35
N GLY A 50 4.23 2.16 12.88
CA GLY A 50 3.14 1.30 12.42
C GLY A 50 3.51 0.47 11.20
N GLY A 51 2.56 0.25 10.29
CA GLY A 51 2.74 -0.66 9.16
C GLY A 51 2.73 -2.15 9.51
N ASN A 52 3.13 -2.96 8.53
CA ASN A 52 3.06 -4.42 8.60
C ASN A 52 4.39 -5.06 8.25
N VAL A 53 4.83 -6.02 9.06
CA VAL A 53 5.97 -6.88 8.77
C VAL A 53 5.45 -8.19 8.16
N ARG A 54 6.01 -8.60 7.02
CA ARG A 54 5.66 -9.84 6.32
C ARG A 54 6.90 -10.68 6.01
N GLU A 55 6.74 -12.00 5.98
CA GLU A 55 7.77 -12.91 5.48
C GLU A 55 7.82 -12.85 3.95
N ARG A 56 9.03 -12.82 3.38
CA ARG A 56 9.28 -12.99 1.96
C ARG A 56 10.03 -14.30 1.74
N ILE A 57 9.54 -15.08 0.79
CA ILE A 57 10.17 -16.31 0.34
C ILE A 57 10.57 -16.12 -1.12
N ARG A 58 11.86 -16.27 -1.42
CA ARG A 58 12.39 -16.17 -2.79
C ARG A 58 13.08 -17.48 -3.15
N LYS A 59 12.72 -18.04 -4.30
CA LYS A 59 13.44 -19.17 -4.89
C LYS A 59 14.51 -18.65 -5.84
N SER A 60 15.77 -19.07 -5.66
CA SER A 60 16.89 -18.73 -6.53
C SER A 60 16.70 -19.37 -7.90
N PRO A 61 16.68 -18.59 -8.99
CA PRO A 61 16.57 -19.17 -10.34
C PRO A 61 17.76 -20.05 -10.73
N ALA A 62 18.93 -19.79 -10.16
CA ALA A 62 20.18 -20.46 -10.53
C ALA A 62 20.47 -21.74 -9.74
N SER A 63 19.87 -21.90 -8.57
CA SER A 63 20.25 -22.97 -7.62
C SER A 63 19.07 -23.60 -6.89
N ASP A 64 17.85 -23.17 -7.20
CA ASP A 64 16.60 -23.57 -6.52
C ASP A 64 16.57 -23.34 -4.99
N LYS A 65 17.62 -22.73 -4.42
CA LYS A 65 17.72 -22.41 -3.00
C LYS A 65 16.60 -21.47 -2.59
N ILE A 66 15.96 -21.79 -1.47
CA ILE A 66 14.90 -20.98 -0.88
C ILE A 66 15.54 -20.01 0.11
N CYS A 67 15.44 -18.71 -0.19
CA CYS A 67 15.85 -17.63 0.69
C CYS A 67 14.63 -17.07 1.40
N LYS A 68 14.68 -17.02 2.73
CA LYS A 68 13.67 -16.36 3.56
C LYS A 68 14.22 -15.02 4.02
N GLY A 69 13.37 -14.01 4.01
CA GLY A 69 13.66 -12.70 4.58
C GLY A 69 12.37 -12.05 5.07
N HIS A 70 12.48 -10.87 5.64
CA HIS A 70 11.36 -10.11 6.14
C HIS A 70 11.28 -8.77 5.43
N GLU A 71 10.08 -8.22 5.36
CA GLU A 71 9.84 -6.91 4.78
C GLU A 71 8.85 -6.15 5.64
N TRP A 72 9.27 -4.97 6.07
CA TRP A 72 8.41 -4.00 6.72
C TRP A 72 7.84 -3.05 5.67
N GLN A 73 6.52 -2.96 5.60
CA GLN A 73 5.82 -2.10 4.66
C GLN A 73 4.95 -1.09 5.39
N LEU A 74 5.11 0.17 5.02
CA LEU A 74 4.32 1.27 5.52
C LEU A 74 3.15 1.58 4.56
N ASN A 75 2.00 1.94 5.13
CA ASN A 75 0.91 2.55 4.37
C ASN A 75 1.24 4.01 4.06
N HIS A 76 0.37 4.71 3.34
CA HIS A 76 0.62 6.09 2.93
C HIS A 76 0.88 7.04 4.11
N ASN A 77 0.02 7.03 5.12
CA ASN A 77 0.10 7.95 6.25
C ASN A 77 1.32 7.64 7.13
N ASP A 78 1.57 6.36 7.37
CA ASP A 78 2.74 5.92 8.14
C ASP A 78 4.04 6.21 7.37
N SER A 79 4.03 6.09 6.04
CA SER A 79 5.16 6.47 5.20
C SER A 79 5.47 7.96 5.30
N ILE A 80 4.46 8.83 5.29
CA ILE A 80 4.66 10.28 5.45
C ILE A 80 5.35 10.56 6.79
N LYS A 81 4.78 10.06 7.90
CA LYS A 81 5.33 10.26 9.24
C LYS A 81 6.77 9.75 9.35
N PHE A 82 7.02 8.55 8.83
CA PHE A 82 8.35 7.95 8.85
C PHE A 82 9.36 8.81 8.08
N ILE A 83 9.03 9.22 6.85
CA ILE A 83 9.91 10.05 6.02
C ILE A 83 10.16 11.40 6.69
N GLU A 84 9.13 12.07 7.22
CA GLU A 84 9.28 13.34 7.94
C GLU A 84 10.25 13.23 9.13
N ASP A 85 10.17 12.12 9.88
CA ASP A 85 11.03 11.88 11.03
C ASP A 85 12.50 11.60 10.67
N ILE A 86 12.76 10.91 9.56
CA ILE A 86 14.13 10.52 9.17
C ILE A 86 14.81 11.55 8.25
N LYS A 87 14.04 12.32 7.47
CA LYS A 87 14.53 13.25 6.45
C LYS A 87 15.59 14.23 6.96
N PRO A 88 15.51 14.80 8.18
CA PRO A 88 16.55 15.68 8.72
C PRO A 88 17.92 15.01 8.93
N PHE A 89 17.95 13.68 9.05
CA PHE A 89 19.16 12.91 9.37
C PHE A 89 19.71 12.14 8.15
N MET A 90 19.09 12.28 6.98
CA MET A 90 19.54 11.64 5.74
C MET A 90 20.75 12.36 5.16
N ILE A 91 21.69 11.59 4.61
CA ILE A 91 22.98 12.07 4.09
C ILE A 91 23.23 11.58 2.66
N ILE A 92 22.66 10.44 2.24
CA ILE A 92 22.86 9.87 0.90
C ILE A 92 22.05 10.65 -0.15
N PRO A 93 22.71 11.39 -1.07
CA PRO A 93 22.01 12.28 -2.02
C PRO A 93 21.03 11.54 -2.93
N TYR A 94 21.38 10.32 -3.34
CA TYR A 94 20.52 9.47 -4.17
C TYR A 94 19.16 9.19 -3.49
N LYS A 95 19.15 8.88 -2.20
CA LYS A 95 17.93 8.56 -1.45
C LYS A 95 17.08 9.80 -1.21
N ILE A 96 17.72 10.92 -0.89
CA ILE A 96 17.06 12.22 -0.75
C ILE A 96 16.39 12.61 -2.08
N HIS A 97 17.08 12.42 -3.21
CA HIS A 97 16.54 12.69 -4.54
C HIS A 97 15.33 11.79 -4.87
N GLN A 98 15.37 10.50 -4.52
CA GLN A 98 14.22 9.60 -4.70
C GLN A 98 12.98 10.09 -3.93
N ILE A 99 13.14 10.53 -2.68
CA ILE A 99 12.04 11.07 -1.88
C ILE A 99 11.48 12.33 -2.54
N LYS A 100 12.35 13.23 -3.03
CA LYS A 100 11.92 14.46 -3.72
C LYS A 100 11.08 14.17 -4.96
N ILE A 101 11.50 13.21 -5.80
CA ILE A 101 10.70 12.78 -6.96
C ILE A 101 9.32 12.27 -6.52
N CYS A 102 9.27 11.53 -5.41
CA CYS A 102 8.03 11.01 -4.86
C CYS A 102 7.12 12.14 -4.33
N GLU A 103 7.68 13.15 -3.65
CA GLU A 103 7.00 14.39 -3.23
C GLU A 103 6.41 15.15 -4.43
N GLU A 104 7.19 15.37 -5.48
CA GLU A 104 6.73 16.06 -6.69
C GLU A 104 5.57 15.31 -7.35
N LYS A 105 5.65 13.98 -7.45
CA LYS A 105 4.57 13.13 -7.98
C LYS A 105 3.32 13.14 -7.11
N LEU A 106 3.47 13.22 -5.78
CA LEU A 106 2.33 13.29 -4.86
C LEU A 106 1.57 14.62 -5.03
N ASN A 107 2.31 15.71 -5.24
CA ASN A 107 1.76 17.06 -5.41
C ASN A 107 1.16 17.31 -6.80
N GLN A 108 1.48 16.49 -7.80
CA GLN A 108 0.79 16.55 -9.10
C GLN A 108 -0.70 16.22 -8.90
N LEU A 109 -1.57 17.21 -9.18
CA LEU A 109 -3.02 17.10 -9.06
C LEU A 109 -3.54 15.86 -9.82
N TRP A 110 -4.21 14.99 -9.08
CA TRP A 110 -4.84 13.78 -9.59
C TRP A 110 -6.22 14.08 -10.18
N ASP A 111 -6.27 14.93 -11.21
CA ASP A 111 -7.50 15.22 -11.98
C ASP A 111 -7.84 14.15 -13.01
N LYS A 112 -7.10 13.04 -13.02
CA LYS A 112 -7.37 11.92 -13.92
C LYS A 112 -8.62 11.18 -13.47
N LYS A 113 -9.76 11.62 -13.98
CA LYS A 113 -11.00 10.86 -13.92
C LYS A 113 -10.93 9.65 -14.85
N TYR A 114 -11.54 8.56 -14.42
CA TYR A 114 -11.60 7.30 -15.13
C TYR A 114 -12.98 7.19 -15.80
N LYS A 115 -13.02 7.50 -17.10
CA LYS A 115 -14.24 7.38 -17.93
C LYS A 115 -14.59 5.92 -18.15
N CYS A 116 -15.85 5.57 -17.87
CA CYS A 116 -16.43 4.26 -18.17
C CYS A 116 -16.36 3.97 -19.68
N SER A 117 -16.03 2.73 -20.04
CA SER A 117 -16.00 2.32 -21.46
C SER A 117 -17.38 2.20 -22.10
N PHE A 118 -18.45 2.19 -21.31
CA PHE A 118 -19.83 1.94 -21.77
C PHE A 118 -20.80 3.10 -21.53
N CYS A 119 -20.39 4.14 -20.80
CA CYS A 119 -21.21 5.34 -20.59
C CYS A 119 -20.35 6.57 -20.27
N GLU A 120 -20.99 7.72 -20.12
CA GLU A 120 -20.33 9.00 -19.86
C GLU A 120 -19.97 9.23 -18.39
N VAL A 121 -20.22 8.25 -17.51
CA VAL A 121 -19.87 8.38 -16.10
C VAL A 121 -18.35 8.35 -15.94
N GLU A 122 -17.85 9.38 -15.26
CA GLU A 122 -16.45 9.55 -14.90
C GLU A 122 -16.27 9.31 -13.40
N LEU A 123 -15.39 8.38 -13.03
CA LEU A 123 -15.11 8.06 -11.63
C LEU A 123 -13.73 8.54 -11.18
N SER A 124 -13.59 8.77 -9.87
CA SER A 124 -12.37 9.33 -9.26
C SER A 124 -11.19 8.36 -9.16
N ASP A 125 -11.39 7.08 -9.48
CA ASP A 125 -10.41 6.01 -9.34
C ASP A 125 -10.69 4.84 -10.28
N LEU A 126 -9.63 4.13 -10.68
CA LEU A 126 -9.70 2.98 -11.58
C LEU A 126 -10.57 1.86 -11.01
N SER A 127 -10.42 1.56 -9.72
CA SER A 127 -11.21 0.51 -9.04
C SER A 127 -12.69 0.88 -8.97
N GLY A 128 -13.00 2.16 -8.75
CA GLY A 128 -14.33 2.73 -8.91
C GLY A 128 -14.90 2.45 -10.29
N ARG A 129 -14.17 2.82 -11.35
CA ARG A 129 -14.59 2.58 -12.74
C ARG A 129 -14.86 1.11 -13.03
N LEU A 130 -13.93 0.22 -12.72
CA LEU A 130 -14.08 -1.22 -12.99
C LEU A 130 -15.29 -1.82 -12.25
N ARG A 131 -15.54 -1.38 -11.01
CA ARG A 131 -16.72 -1.81 -10.26
C ARG A 131 -18.01 -1.30 -10.88
N HIS A 132 -18.01 -0.05 -11.33
CA HIS A 132 -19.15 0.53 -12.05
C HIS A 132 -19.42 -0.24 -13.34
N GLU A 133 -18.41 -0.49 -14.17
CA GLU A 133 -18.53 -1.27 -15.41
C GLU A 133 -19.10 -2.66 -15.12
N LYS A 134 -18.55 -3.33 -14.12
CA LYS A 134 -19.02 -4.65 -13.69
C LYS A 134 -20.49 -4.63 -13.29
N ILE A 135 -20.92 -3.74 -12.41
CA ILE A 135 -22.29 -3.75 -11.85
C ILE A 135 -23.32 -3.16 -12.81
N LYS A 136 -22.96 -2.14 -13.60
CA LYS A 136 -23.91 -1.38 -14.42
C LYS A 136 -23.98 -1.83 -15.88
N HIS A 137 -22.94 -2.48 -16.40
CA HIS A 137 -22.86 -2.85 -17.81
C HIS A 137 -22.68 -4.36 -18.03
N ILE A 138 -21.82 -5.02 -17.26
CA ILE A 138 -21.53 -6.46 -17.47
C ILE A 138 -22.53 -7.36 -16.72
N GLU A 139 -22.66 -7.17 -15.41
CA GLU A 139 -23.51 -7.95 -14.51
C GLU A 139 -24.78 -7.16 -14.12
N LYS A 140 -25.26 -6.30 -15.03
CA LYS A 140 -26.40 -5.42 -14.77
C LYS A 140 -27.63 -6.24 -14.37
N GLY A 141 -28.11 -6.03 -13.15
CA GLY A 141 -29.30 -6.72 -12.61
C GLY A 141 -29.01 -8.01 -11.86
N ILE A 142 -27.75 -8.47 -11.79
CA ILE A 142 -27.38 -9.62 -10.95
C ILE A 142 -27.25 -9.14 -9.51
N LEU A 143 -28.27 -9.47 -8.71
CA LEU A 143 -28.25 -9.25 -7.26
C LEU A 143 -27.74 -10.51 -6.55
N HIS A 144 -26.82 -10.33 -5.62
CA HIS A 144 -26.31 -11.39 -4.77
C HIS A 144 -27.12 -11.46 -3.47
N LYS A 145 -27.97 -12.48 -3.34
CA LYS A 145 -28.78 -12.72 -2.15
C LYS A 145 -27.94 -13.38 -1.04
N CYS A 146 -28.14 -12.95 0.20
CA CYS A 146 -27.57 -13.63 1.36
C CYS A 146 -28.21 -15.03 1.53
N ASN A 147 -27.41 -16.02 1.93
CA ASN A 147 -27.91 -17.37 2.22
C ASN A 147 -28.57 -17.49 3.60
N HIS A 148 -28.40 -16.48 4.48
CA HIS A 148 -28.90 -16.49 5.85
C HIS A 148 -30.06 -15.49 6.09
N CYS A 149 -30.32 -14.58 5.14
CA CYS A 149 -31.43 -13.62 5.23
C CYS A 149 -31.88 -13.15 3.84
N GLU A 150 -32.94 -12.34 3.79
CA GLU A 150 -33.52 -11.86 2.52
C GLU A 150 -32.77 -10.68 1.89
N LYS A 151 -31.69 -10.19 2.51
CA LYS A 151 -30.93 -9.04 1.98
C LYS A 151 -30.23 -9.39 0.68
N THR A 152 -30.31 -8.47 -0.28
CA THR A 152 -29.66 -8.55 -1.59
C THR A 152 -28.62 -7.45 -1.77
N TYR A 153 -27.58 -7.75 -2.55
CA TYR A 153 -26.44 -6.86 -2.74
C TYR A 153 -26.07 -6.73 -4.21
N LEU A 154 -25.68 -5.51 -4.61
CA LEU A 154 -25.21 -5.21 -5.97
C LEU A 154 -23.80 -5.74 -6.27
N SER A 155 -23.10 -6.31 -5.29
CA SER A 155 -21.78 -6.92 -5.51
C SER A 155 -21.53 -8.08 -4.54
N THR A 156 -20.80 -9.09 -5.01
CA THR A 156 -20.40 -10.26 -4.20
C THR A 156 -19.64 -9.86 -2.94
N GLY A 157 -18.75 -8.86 -3.03
CA GLY A 157 -17.97 -8.37 -1.90
C GLY A 157 -18.83 -7.78 -0.78
N ALA A 158 -19.87 -7.01 -1.13
CA ALA A 158 -20.80 -6.45 -0.16
C ALA A 158 -21.60 -7.54 0.58
N MET A 159 -22.07 -8.56 -0.15
CA MET A 159 -22.75 -9.72 0.43
C MET A 159 -21.82 -10.51 1.36
N LYS A 160 -20.59 -10.83 0.94
CA LYS A 160 -19.63 -11.58 1.76
C LYS A 160 -19.28 -10.82 3.05
N ARG A 161 -19.10 -9.51 2.97
CA ARG A 161 -18.86 -8.66 4.15
C ARG A 161 -20.06 -8.67 5.10
N HIS A 162 -21.28 -8.60 4.57
CA HIS A 162 -22.48 -8.70 5.39
C HIS A 162 -22.55 -10.03 6.14
N ILE A 163 -22.33 -11.16 5.45
CA ILE A 163 -22.29 -12.49 6.08
C ILE A 163 -21.25 -12.51 7.19
N LYS A 164 -20.04 -11.99 6.93
CA LYS A 164 -18.96 -11.97 7.92
C LYS A 164 -19.28 -11.14 9.18
N ILE A 165 -20.09 -10.09 9.07
CA ILE A 165 -20.39 -9.17 10.18
C ILE A 165 -21.67 -9.57 10.91
N ASN A 166 -22.66 -10.12 10.20
CA ASN A 166 -24.01 -10.34 10.74
C ASN A 166 -24.37 -11.82 10.91
N HIS A 167 -23.59 -12.73 10.33
CA HIS A 167 -23.86 -14.17 10.28
C HIS A 167 -22.60 -15.02 10.48
N SER A 168 -21.52 -14.46 11.01
CA SER A 168 -20.33 -15.20 11.47
C SER A 168 -20.41 -15.50 12.96
#